data_AF-A0A1Q9CC56-F1
#
_entry.id   AF-A0A1Q9CC56-F1
#
_cell.length_a   1.000
_cell.length_b   1.000
_cell.length_c   1.000
_cell.angle_alpha   90.00
_cell.angle_beta   90.00
_cell.angle_gamma   90.00
#
_symmetry.space_group_name_H-M   'P 1'
#
loop_
_entity.id
_entity.type
_entity.pdbx_description
1 polymer ?
#
loop_
_entity_poly.entity_id
_entity_poly.type
_entity_poly.pdbx_seq_one_letter_code
_entity_poly.pdbx_strand_id
1 'polypeptide(L)'
;MQAGRISFQVDFVDGRALTEEDLHEAGRIGPESKVLVALAKALRTLHASPVPPELEAFLKEVGDVGWGGPHLAKWLSYAEEKGYNRLPLLPGLRDLIAELEAIAGPLGPNTFCHFDLLADNLVLKKDGSILLVDFEYSAPGQPFMDLAVLAMGCSLTAEEERSLLSAYLGKELAESDHYRFKAVRVLAALRETFWGVTAELSQSSALTAEEAIAYADMNFGKFTSLREAPTSRTSGVPLSGATLLARKGGFEVPSAFF
;
A
#
# COMPACT_ATOMS: atom_id res chain seq x y z
N MET A 1 -24.57 6.31 24.46
CA MET A 1 -24.80 4.88 24.16
C MET A 1 -23.44 4.22 24.11
N GLN A 2 -23.19 3.22 24.95
CA GLN A 2 -21.94 2.47 24.93
C GLN A 2 -21.99 1.59 23.67
N ALA A 3 -21.13 1.85 22.69
CA ALA A 3 -21.03 1.00 21.51
C ALA A 3 -20.68 -0.42 22.01
N GLY A 4 -21.57 -1.39 21.76
CA GLY A 4 -21.31 -2.78 22.13
C GLY A 4 -20.06 -3.28 21.41
N ARG A 5 -19.16 -3.95 22.14
CA ARG A 5 -18.03 -4.64 21.51
C ARG A 5 -18.60 -5.68 20.55
N ILE A 6 -18.29 -5.53 19.26
CA ILE A 6 -18.57 -6.56 18.27
C ILE A 6 -17.48 -7.62 18.45
N SER A 7 -17.88 -8.84 18.79
CA SER A 7 -16.99 -10.00 18.86
C SER A 7 -17.39 -11.00 17.78
N PHE A 8 -16.44 -11.46 17.00
CA PHE A 8 -16.64 -12.52 16.01
C PHE A 8 -15.92 -13.79 16.48
N GLN A 9 -16.53 -14.95 16.25
CA GLN A 9 -15.89 -16.25 16.45
C GLN A 9 -15.54 -16.80 15.07
N VAL A 10 -14.26 -17.09 14.86
CA VAL A 10 -13.75 -17.69 13.63
C VAL A 10 -13.03 -19.00 13.96
N ASP A 11 -12.98 -19.90 12.99
CA ASP A 11 -12.26 -21.17 13.15
C ASP A 11 -10.76 -20.92 13.26
N PHE A 12 -10.10 -21.67 14.14
CA PHE A 12 -8.65 -21.63 14.27
C PHE A 12 -7.96 -22.27 13.07
N VAL A 13 -6.97 -21.59 12.51
CA VAL A 13 -6.16 -22.07 11.40
C VAL A 13 -4.83 -22.61 11.93
N ASP A 14 -4.63 -23.92 11.85
CA ASP A 14 -3.36 -24.56 12.22
C ASP A 14 -2.27 -24.27 11.17
N GLY A 15 -1.29 -23.46 11.56
CA GLY A 15 -0.19 -23.01 10.72
C GLY A 15 0.68 -21.99 11.44
N ARG A 16 1.62 -21.38 10.71
CA ARG A 16 2.40 -20.24 11.19
C ARG A 16 2.25 -19.06 10.24
N ALA A 17 2.32 -17.85 10.76
CA ALA A 17 2.51 -16.67 9.91
C ALA A 17 3.83 -16.80 9.12
N LEU A 18 3.84 -16.25 7.91
CA LEU A 18 5.09 -15.98 7.20
C LEU A 18 5.82 -14.83 7.88
N THR A 19 7.13 -14.81 7.70
CA THR A 19 8.01 -13.73 8.13
C THR A 19 8.55 -12.99 6.92
N GLU A 20 9.11 -11.80 7.13
CA GLU A 20 9.85 -11.09 6.08
C GLU A 20 10.99 -11.94 5.49
N GLU A 21 11.73 -12.67 6.34
CA GLU A 21 12.82 -13.54 5.91
C GLU A 21 12.33 -14.69 5.01
N ASP A 22 11.15 -15.26 5.28
CA ASP A 22 10.57 -16.29 4.40
C ASP A 22 10.37 -15.73 2.98
N LEU A 23 9.95 -14.47 2.85
CA LEU A 23 9.74 -13.85 1.54
C LEU A 23 11.05 -13.44 0.87
N HIS A 24 12.05 -12.96 1.62
CA HIS A 24 13.38 -12.73 1.09
C HIS A 24 14.04 -14.02 0.58
N GLU A 25 13.97 -15.10 1.35
CA GLU A 25 14.49 -16.41 0.92
C GLU A 25 13.78 -16.88 -0.35
N ALA A 26 12.45 -16.82 -0.36
CA ALA A 26 11.64 -17.23 -1.50
C ALA A 26 11.91 -16.37 -2.75
N GLY A 27 12.09 -15.06 -2.59
CA GLY A 27 12.41 -14.13 -3.65
C GLY A 27 13.81 -14.35 -4.23
N ARG A 28 14.80 -14.66 -3.39
CA ARG A 28 16.17 -15.03 -3.80
C ARG A 28 16.23 -16.35 -4.57
N ILE A 29 15.40 -17.32 -4.19
CA ILE A 29 15.31 -18.60 -4.89
C ILE A 29 14.74 -18.39 -6.30
N GLY A 30 13.70 -17.57 -6.43
CA GLY A 30 13.04 -17.30 -7.71
C GLY A 30 11.54 -17.57 -7.69
N PRO A 31 10.83 -17.24 -8.79
CA PRO A 31 9.37 -17.35 -8.88
C PRO A 31 8.83 -18.79 -8.67
N GLU A 32 9.66 -19.80 -8.87
CA GLU A 32 9.37 -21.22 -8.66
C GLU A 32 9.53 -21.70 -7.22
N SER A 33 9.97 -20.83 -6.30
CA SER A 33 10.07 -21.19 -4.89
C SER A 33 8.72 -21.64 -4.33
N LYS A 34 8.73 -22.64 -3.44
CA LYS A 34 7.49 -23.23 -2.90
C LYS A 34 6.59 -22.18 -2.24
N VAL A 35 7.19 -21.22 -1.52
CA VAL A 35 6.46 -20.14 -0.85
C VAL A 35 5.83 -19.20 -1.87
N LEU A 36 6.55 -18.72 -2.89
CA LEU A 36 5.97 -17.84 -3.89
C LEU A 36 4.91 -18.54 -4.75
N VAL A 37 5.08 -19.83 -5.06
CA VAL A 37 4.07 -20.62 -5.78
C VAL A 37 2.79 -20.76 -4.95
N ALA A 38 2.91 -21.09 -3.65
CA ALA A 38 1.77 -21.20 -2.75
C ALA A 38 1.07 -19.84 -2.55
N LEU A 39 1.84 -18.76 -2.39
CA LEU A 39 1.35 -17.40 -2.22
C LEU A 39 0.62 -16.94 -3.48
N ALA A 40 1.24 -17.09 -4.65
CA ALA A 40 0.64 -16.76 -5.93
C ALA A 40 -0.67 -17.51 -6.16
N LYS A 41 -0.75 -18.78 -5.75
CA LYS A 41 -2.00 -19.55 -5.80
C LYS A 41 -3.07 -18.97 -4.88
N ALA A 42 -2.73 -18.62 -3.64
CA ALA A 42 -3.67 -18.00 -2.69
C ALA A 42 -4.18 -16.66 -3.22
N LEU A 43 -3.28 -15.78 -3.68
CA LEU A 43 -3.63 -14.47 -4.23
C LEU A 43 -4.46 -14.56 -5.52
N ARG A 44 -4.11 -15.45 -6.45
CA ARG A 44 -4.94 -15.66 -7.65
C ARG A 44 -6.33 -16.20 -7.29
N THR A 45 -6.43 -17.01 -6.24
CA THR A 45 -7.73 -17.51 -5.76
C THR A 45 -8.55 -16.35 -5.19
N LEU A 46 -7.94 -15.50 -4.36
CA LEU A 46 -8.58 -14.28 -3.85
C LEU A 46 -9.06 -13.37 -4.99
N HIS A 47 -8.16 -12.99 -5.90
CA HIS A 47 -8.46 -12.04 -6.98
C HIS A 47 -9.44 -12.61 -8.03
N ALA A 48 -9.56 -13.94 -8.15
CA ALA A 48 -10.57 -14.58 -8.99
C ALA A 48 -11.91 -14.82 -8.26
N SER A 49 -11.96 -14.62 -6.94
CA SER A 49 -13.19 -14.79 -6.17
C SER A 49 -14.15 -13.63 -6.46
N PRO A 50 -15.47 -13.89 -6.46
CA PRO A 50 -16.46 -12.82 -6.55
C PRO A 50 -16.27 -11.81 -5.42
N VAL A 51 -16.42 -10.54 -5.74
CA VAL A 51 -16.47 -9.49 -4.75
C VAL A 51 -17.74 -9.67 -3.90
N PRO A 52 -17.64 -9.66 -2.55
CA PRO A 52 -18.82 -9.64 -1.68
C PRO A 52 -19.79 -8.50 -2.03
N PRO A 53 -21.11 -8.75 -2.16
CA PRO A 53 -22.08 -7.73 -2.54
C PRO A 53 -22.07 -6.48 -1.66
N GLU A 54 -21.72 -6.62 -0.38
CA GLU A 54 -21.60 -5.54 0.60
C GLU A 54 -20.45 -4.58 0.23
N LEU A 55 -19.33 -5.12 -0.25
CA LEU A 55 -18.19 -4.32 -0.70
C LEU A 55 -18.49 -3.63 -2.05
N GLU A 56 -19.24 -4.28 -2.94
CA GLU A 56 -19.73 -3.62 -4.17
C GLU A 56 -20.69 -2.47 -3.86
N ALA A 57 -21.60 -2.65 -2.90
CA ALA A 57 -22.52 -1.62 -2.47
C ALA A 57 -21.76 -0.43 -1.85
N PHE A 58 -20.81 -0.72 -0.97
CA PHE A 58 -19.94 0.29 -0.37
C PHE A 58 -19.20 1.11 -1.43
N LEU A 59 -18.61 0.47 -2.45
CA LEU A 59 -17.95 1.19 -3.54
C LEU A 59 -18.87 2.12 -4.33
N LYS A 60 -20.12 1.71 -4.55
CA LYS A 60 -21.11 2.57 -5.23
C LYS A 60 -21.43 3.85 -4.44
N GLU A 61 -21.34 3.78 -3.11
CA GLU A 61 -21.56 4.94 -2.24
C GLU A 61 -20.37 5.89 -2.20
N VAL A 62 -19.14 5.37 -2.15
CA VAL A 62 -17.92 6.19 -2.09
C VAL A 62 -17.48 6.73 -3.46
N GLY A 63 -17.94 6.13 -4.56
CA GLY A 63 -17.61 6.55 -5.92
C GLY A 63 -16.35 5.89 -6.48
N ASP A 64 -15.77 6.50 -7.52
CA ASP A 64 -14.55 5.99 -8.14
C ASP A 64 -13.38 6.09 -7.15
N VAL A 65 -12.90 4.93 -6.72
CA VAL A 65 -11.77 4.80 -5.81
C VAL A 65 -10.60 4.29 -6.63
N GLY A 66 -9.57 5.11 -6.74
CA GLY A 66 -8.37 4.76 -7.47
C GLY A 66 -7.60 3.60 -6.83
N TRP A 67 -6.31 3.52 -7.10
CA TRP A 67 -5.49 2.37 -6.72
C TRP A 67 -5.41 2.14 -5.20
N GLY A 68 -5.48 3.21 -4.40
CA GLY A 68 -5.46 3.15 -2.94
C GLY A 68 -6.78 2.71 -2.29
N GLY A 69 -7.81 2.41 -3.11
CA GLY A 69 -9.14 2.08 -2.63
C GLY A 69 -9.80 3.24 -1.86
N PRO A 70 -10.91 2.96 -1.15
CA PRO A 70 -11.66 3.99 -0.43
C PRO A 70 -10.87 4.63 0.72
N HIS A 71 -9.88 3.92 1.25
CA HIS A 71 -9.16 4.31 2.47
C HIS A 71 -8.18 5.46 2.24
N LEU A 72 -7.34 5.39 1.20
CA LEU A 72 -6.35 6.44 0.93
C LEU A 72 -7.02 7.80 0.70
N ALA A 73 -8.07 7.86 -0.14
CA ALA A 73 -8.78 9.10 -0.42
C ALA A 73 -9.46 9.68 0.83
N LYS A 74 -10.03 8.82 1.68
CA LYS A 74 -10.66 9.22 2.94
C LYS A 74 -9.63 9.76 3.94
N TRP A 75 -8.51 9.08 4.13
CA TRP A 75 -7.45 9.52 5.04
C TRP A 75 -6.76 10.80 4.59
N LEU A 76 -6.55 10.95 3.27
CA LEU A 76 -6.05 12.20 2.70
C LEU A 76 -7.00 13.36 3.00
N SER A 77 -8.29 13.19 2.71
CA SER A 77 -9.30 14.25 2.97
C SER A 77 -9.39 14.57 4.46
N TYR A 78 -9.32 13.56 5.33
CA TYR A 78 -9.27 13.77 6.78
C TYR A 78 -8.02 14.55 7.23
N ALA A 79 -6.84 14.25 6.68
CA ALA A 79 -5.60 14.97 6.99
C ALA A 79 -5.66 16.44 6.51
N GLU A 80 -6.24 16.70 5.33
CA GLU A 80 -6.49 18.06 4.82
C GLU A 80 -7.45 18.83 5.73
N GLU A 81 -8.58 18.22 6.11
CA GLU A 81 -9.59 18.82 7.01
C GLU A 81 -9.01 19.16 8.38
N LYS A 82 -8.09 18.33 8.89
CA LYS A 82 -7.40 18.56 10.17
C LYS A 82 -6.20 19.50 10.05
N GLY A 83 -5.85 19.94 8.85
CA GLY A 83 -4.72 20.85 8.63
C GLY A 83 -3.37 20.20 8.98
N TYR A 84 -3.20 18.90 8.70
CA TYR A 84 -1.98 18.17 9.03
C TYR A 84 -0.74 18.81 8.38
N ASN A 85 0.30 19.08 9.18
CA ASN A 85 1.49 19.79 8.72
C ASN A 85 2.81 19.27 9.30
N ARG A 86 2.79 18.19 10.10
CA ARG A 86 4.01 17.64 10.72
C ARG A 86 4.97 17.08 9.67
N LEU A 87 4.42 16.45 8.64
CA LEU A 87 5.17 15.98 7.46
C LEU A 87 4.79 16.83 6.23
N PRO A 88 5.72 17.12 5.32
CA PRO A 88 5.47 17.92 4.11
C PRO A 88 4.79 17.07 3.02
N LEU A 89 3.59 16.57 3.32
CA LEU A 89 2.85 15.59 2.51
C LEU A 89 1.85 16.23 1.54
N LEU A 90 1.03 17.16 2.03
CA LEU A 90 -0.19 17.61 1.32
C LEU A 90 0.05 18.43 0.04
N PRO A 91 1.02 19.36 -0.03
CA PRO A 91 1.20 20.19 -1.22
C PRO A 91 1.46 19.36 -2.49
N GLY A 92 0.61 19.51 -3.50
CA GLY A 92 0.72 18.82 -4.80
C GLY A 92 0.41 17.33 -4.78
N LEU A 93 -0.08 16.79 -3.67
CA LEU A 93 -0.20 15.34 -3.49
C LEU A 93 -1.26 14.70 -4.39
N ARG A 94 -2.41 15.37 -4.57
CA ARG A 94 -3.49 14.85 -5.42
C ARG A 94 -3.05 14.72 -6.89
N ASP A 95 -2.24 15.67 -7.36
CA ASP A 95 -1.67 15.62 -8.71
C ASP A 95 -0.68 14.46 -8.84
N LEU A 96 0.17 14.24 -7.83
CA LEU A 96 1.08 13.10 -7.78
C LEU A 96 0.32 11.77 -7.77
N ILE A 97 -0.75 11.64 -6.98
CA ILE A 97 -1.60 10.44 -6.96
C ILE A 97 -2.17 10.20 -8.36
N ALA A 98 -2.74 11.21 -9.00
CA ALA A 98 -3.29 11.09 -10.35
C ALA A 98 -2.23 10.68 -11.39
N GLU A 99 -1.01 11.21 -11.30
CA GLU A 99 0.12 10.82 -12.17
C GLU A 99 0.50 9.35 -11.96
N LEU A 100 0.65 8.91 -10.71
CA LEU A 100 0.99 7.52 -10.37
C LEU A 100 -0.10 6.54 -10.82
N GLU A 101 -1.37 6.90 -10.65
CA GLU A 101 -2.50 6.09 -11.09
C GLU A 101 -2.57 6.01 -12.63
N ALA A 102 -2.24 7.09 -13.33
CA ALA A 102 -2.13 7.10 -14.79
C ALA A 102 -0.97 6.21 -15.29
N ILE A 103 0.18 6.23 -14.60
CA ILE A 103 1.31 5.34 -14.90
C ILE A 103 0.93 3.89 -14.64
N ALA A 104 0.30 3.62 -13.49
CA ALA A 104 -0.11 2.28 -13.11
C ALA A 104 -1.12 1.71 -14.10
N GLY A 105 -2.17 2.47 -14.45
CA GLY A 105 -3.21 2.12 -15.42
C GLY A 105 -3.98 0.82 -15.06
N PRO A 106 -5.21 0.61 -15.53
CA PRO A 106 -5.96 -0.59 -15.15
C PRO A 106 -5.27 -1.88 -15.63
N LEU A 107 -5.19 -2.90 -14.77
CA LEU A 107 -4.77 -4.26 -15.17
C LEU A 107 -5.93 -5.04 -15.80
N GLY A 108 -7.16 -4.66 -15.45
CA GLY A 108 -8.41 -5.24 -15.88
C GLY A 108 -9.55 -4.69 -15.03
N PRO A 109 -10.71 -5.36 -15.00
CA PRO A 109 -11.77 -5.06 -14.04
C PRO A 109 -11.26 -5.17 -12.59
N ASN A 110 -11.88 -4.43 -11.68
CA ASN A 110 -11.56 -4.56 -10.25
C ASN A 110 -11.86 -5.99 -9.76
N THR A 111 -10.95 -6.51 -8.92
CA THR A 111 -11.01 -7.82 -8.28
C THR A 111 -11.20 -7.67 -6.78
N PHE A 112 -11.56 -8.74 -6.08
CA PHE A 112 -11.57 -8.74 -4.61
C PHE A 112 -10.12 -8.73 -4.09
N CYS A 113 -9.68 -7.62 -3.48
CA CYS A 113 -8.32 -7.42 -2.98
C CYS A 113 -8.30 -7.28 -1.45
N HIS A 114 -7.19 -7.68 -0.85
CA HIS A 114 -6.98 -7.66 0.60
C HIS A 114 -6.69 -6.26 1.14
N PHE A 115 -5.93 -5.45 0.40
CA PHE A 115 -5.41 -4.12 0.76
C PHE A 115 -4.50 -4.04 2.01
N ASP A 116 -4.34 -5.13 2.76
CA ASP A 116 -3.46 -5.20 3.94
C ASP A 116 -2.62 -6.49 3.97
N LEU A 117 -1.92 -6.75 2.86
CA LEU A 117 -1.20 -8.00 2.64
C LEU A 117 0.19 -7.95 3.29
N LEU A 118 0.22 -8.02 4.62
CA LEU A 118 1.44 -8.16 5.42
C LEU A 118 1.83 -9.63 5.60
N ALA A 119 3.10 -9.91 5.89
CA ALA A 119 3.58 -11.29 6.10
C ALA A 119 2.80 -12.01 7.23
N ASP A 120 2.43 -11.27 8.28
CA ASP A 120 1.67 -11.77 9.42
C ASP A 120 0.24 -12.24 9.04
N ASN A 121 -0.31 -11.68 7.95
CA ASN A 121 -1.64 -12.03 7.42
C ASN A 121 -1.60 -13.24 6.46
N LEU A 122 -0.43 -13.87 6.29
CA LEU A 122 -0.20 -15.04 5.45
C LEU A 122 0.14 -16.26 6.30
N VAL A 123 -0.82 -17.16 6.48
CA VAL A 123 -0.65 -18.37 7.29
C VAL A 123 -0.17 -19.53 6.42
N LEU A 124 1.09 -19.93 6.58
CA LEU A 124 1.67 -21.14 6.00
C LEU A 124 1.22 -22.36 6.79
N LYS A 125 0.43 -23.22 6.15
CA LYS A 125 -0.09 -24.47 6.70
C LYS A 125 0.93 -25.61 6.57
N LYS A 126 0.74 -26.67 7.36
CA LYS A 126 1.60 -27.87 7.35
C LYS A 126 1.67 -28.59 5.98
N ASP A 127 0.62 -28.45 5.17
CA ASP A 127 0.55 -29.01 3.81
C ASP A 127 1.27 -28.14 2.76
N GLY A 128 1.87 -27.00 3.17
CA GLY A 128 2.56 -26.05 2.31
C GLY A 128 1.64 -25.07 1.59
N SER A 129 0.32 -25.10 1.82
CA SER A 129 -0.60 -24.08 1.33
C SER A 129 -0.56 -22.83 2.20
N ILE A 130 -0.94 -21.70 1.61
CA ILE A 130 -1.04 -20.41 2.30
C ILE A 130 -2.52 -20.04 2.39
N LEU A 131 -2.94 -19.60 3.57
CA LEU A 131 -4.24 -19.02 3.84
C LEU A 131 -4.08 -17.54 4.19
N LEU A 132 -5.03 -16.72 3.73
CA LEU A 132 -5.10 -15.29 4.02
C LEU A 132 -6.02 -15.08 5.24
N VAL A 133 -5.67 -14.16 6.11
CA VAL A 133 -6.47 -13.76 7.27
C VAL A 133 -6.52 -12.23 7.37
N ASP A 134 -7.44 -11.72 8.19
CA ASP A 134 -7.60 -10.29 8.48
C ASP A 134 -8.06 -9.41 7.30
N PHE A 135 -9.32 -9.61 6.89
CA PHE A 135 -9.91 -8.95 5.72
C PHE A 135 -10.52 -7.56 6.00
N GLU A 136 -10.14 -6.89 7.10
CA GLU A 136 -10.81 -5.66 7.53
C GLU A 136 -10.71 -4.49 6.53
N TYR A 137 -9.62 -4.43 5.76
CA TYR A 137 -9.41 -3.41 4.72
C TYR A 137 -9.84 -3.86 3.32
N SER A 138 -10.32 -5.09 3.19
CA SER A 138 -10.60 -5.69 1.89
C SER A 138 -11.64 -4.90 1.11
N ALA A 139 -11.41 -4.74 -0.19
CA ALA A 139 -12.23 -3.94 -1.07
C ALA A 139 -12.02 -4.38 -2.53
N PRO A 140 -12.88 -3.94 -3.46
CA PRO A 140 -12.61 -4.11 -4.88
C PRO A 140 -11.45 -3.20 -5.29
N GLY A 141 -10.48 -3.76 -6.01
CA GLY A 141 -9.26 -3.06 -6.38
C GLY A 141 -8.49 -3.76 -7.50
N GLN A 142 -7.22 -3.42 -7.63
CA GLN A 142 -6.33 -3.98 -8.65
C GLN A 142 -5.25 -4.86 -8.00
N PRO A 143 -4.99 -6.08 -8.50
CA PRO A 143 -4.09 -7.05 -7.85
C PRO A 143 -2.67 -6.59 -7.52
N PHE A 144 -2.12 -5.64 -8.29
CA PHE A 144 -0.77 -5.14 -8.00
C PHE A 144 -0.72 -4.32 -6.70
N MET A 145 -1.84 -3.81 -6.18
CA MET A 145 -1.86 -3.12 -4.88
C MET A 145 -1.51 -4.09 -3.75
N ASP A 146 -2.14 -5.26 -3.75
CA ASP A 146 -1.88 -6.34 -2.78
C ASP A 146 -0.41 -6.79 -2.81
N LEU A 147 0.16 -6.96 -4.01
CA LEU A 147 1.58 -7.30 -4.16
C LEU A 147 2.51 -6.15 -3.75
N ALA A 148 2.11 -4.90 -3.98
CA ALA A 148 2.90 -3.73 -3.62
C ALA A 148 2.94 -3.52 -2.11
N VAL A 149 1.81 -3.70 -1.41
CA VAL A 149 1.74 -3.69 0.05
C VAL A 149 2.66 -4.76 0.63
N LEU A 150 2.61 -6.00 0.11
CA LEU A 150 3.47 -7.08 0.57
C LEU A 150 4.96 -6.80 0.32
N ALA A 151 5.33 -6.38 -0.89
CA ALA A 151 6.71 -6.09 -1.25
C ALA A 151 7.31 -4.96 -0.42
N MET A 152 6.53 -3.90 -0.16
CA MET A 152 6.94 -2.78 0.68
C MET A 152 6.96 -3.15 2.18
N GLY A 153 6.00 -3.95 2.64
CA GLY A 153 5.92 -4.46 4.00
C GLY A 153 7.18 -5.26 4.37
N CYS A 154 7.59 -6.16 3.48
CA CYS A 154 8.80 -6.98 3.65
C CYS A 154 10.08 -6.33 3.09
N SER A 155 10.06 -5.06 2.68
CA SER A 155 11.24 -4.36 2.13
C SER A 155 11.99 -5.13 1.04
N LEU A 156 11.26 -5.80 0.15
CA LEU A 156 11.85 -6.63 -0.91
C LEU A 156 12.74 -5.80 -1.86
N THR A 157 13.79 -6.44 -2.36
CA THR A 157 14.67 -5.92 -3.41
C THR A 157 13.98 -5.96 -4.78
N ALA A 158 14.54 -5.26 -5.76
CA ALA A 158 14.00 -5.24 -7.12
C ALA A 158 13.99 -6.63 -7.77
N GLU A 159 14.99 -7.47 -7.48
CA GLU A 159 15.07 -8.84 -7.96
C GLU A 159 14.02 -9.74 -7.28
N GLU A 160 13.82 -9.60 -5.97
CA GLU A 160 12.80 -10.36 -5.22
C GLU A 160 11.37 -9.96 -5.64
N GLU A 161 11.14 -8.68 -5.94
CA GLU A 161 9.88 -8.18 -6.52
C GLU A 161 9.61 -8.81 -7.89
N ARG A 162 10.63 -8.93 -8.74
CA ARG A 162 10.50 -9.61 -10.02
C ARG A 162 10.11 -11.08 -9.82
N SER A 163 10.69 -11.76 -8.85
CA SER A 163 10.31 -13.13 -8.49
C SER A 163 8.85 -13.21 -8.02
N LEU A 164 8.43 -12.34 -7.08
CA LEU A 164 7.07 -12.28 -6.57
C LEU A 164 6.04 -12.05 -7.70
N LEU A 165 6.28 -11.04 -8.54
CA LEU A 165 5.39 -10.69 -9.63
C LEU A 165 5.34 -11.78 -10.71
N SER A 166 6.49 -12.37 -11.05
CA SER A 166 6.54 -13.44 -12.05
C SER A 166 5.79 -14.69 -11.56
N ALA A 167 5.91 -15.03 -10.28
CA ALA A 167 5.15 -16.12 -9.66
C ALA A 167 3.64 -15.85 -9.72
N TYR A 168 3.22 -14.63 -9.39
CA TYR A 168 1.81 -14.21 -9.45
C TYR A 168 1.25 -14.23 -10.88
N LEU A 169 1.97 -13.64 -11.84
CA LEU A 169 1.57 -13.57 -13.24
C LEU A 169 1.65 -14.93 -13.96
N GLY A 170 2.43 -15.87 -13.43
CA GLY A 170 2.68 -17.17 -14.06
C GLY A 170 3.54 -17.10 -15.32
N LYS A 171 4.28 -16.00 -15.48
CA LYS A 171 5.17 -15.70 -16.61
C LYS A 171 6.27 -14.74 -16.15
N GLU A 172 7.33 -14.63 -16.93
CA GLU A 172 8.36 -13.61 -16.71
C GLU A 172 7.75 -12.20 -16.69
N LEU A 173 8.15 -11.39 -15.72
CA LEU A 173 7.69 -10.01 -15.58
C LEU A 173 8.20 -9.14 -16.74
N ALA A 174 7.27 -8.60 -17.52
CA ALA A 174 7.58 -7.62 -18.55
C ALA A 174 8.01 -6.28 -17.93
N GLU A 175 8.96 -5.59 -18.56
CA GLU A 175 9.42 -4.26 -18.10
C GLU A 175 8.27 -3.23 -18.03
N SER A 176 7.26 -3.35 -18.90
CA SER A 176 6.08 -2.50 -18.85
C SER A 176 5.27 -2.71 -17.56
N ASP A 177 5.12 -3.97 -17.12
CA ASP A 177 4.40 -4.29 -15.89
C ASP A 177 5.23 -3.95 -14.65
N HIS A 178 6.55 -4.13 -14.73
CA HIS A 178 7.45 -3.67 -13.67
C HIS A 178 7.40 -2.14 -13.51
N TYR A 179 7.38 -1.38 -14.60
CA TYR A 179 7.23 0.08 -14.57
C TYR A 179 5.92 0.51 -13.91
N ARG A 180 4.80 -0.15 -14.27
CA ARG A 180 3.50 0.08 -13.64
C ARG A 180 3.55 -0.23 -12.14
N PHE A 181 4.14 -1.37 -11.78
CA PHE A 181 4.27 -1.80 -10.39
C PHE A 181 5.04 -0.82 -9.52
N LYS A 182 6.11 -0.20 -10.04
CA LYS A 182 6.85 0.85 -9.31
C LYS A 182 5.96 2.02 -8.89
N ALA A 183 5.04 2.47 -9.75
CA ALA A 183 4.08 3.51 -9.38
C ALA A 183 3.11 3.03 -8.28
N VAL A 184 2.63 1.79 -8.39
CA VAL A 184 1.76 1.18 -7.37
C VAL A 184 2.47 1.05 -6.01
N ARG A 185 3.78 0.77 -5.99
CA ARG A 185 4.57 0.76 -4.74
C ARG A 185 4.64 2.12 -4.06
N VAL A 186 4.76 3.21 -4.82
CA VAL A 186 4.71 4.56 -4.26
C VAL A 186 3.33 4.82 -3.65
N LEU A 187 2.26 4.40 -4.32
CA LEU A 187 0.89 4.50 -3.80
C LEU A 187 0.65 3.66 -2.54
N ALA A 188 1.22 2.45 -2.47
CA ALA A 188 1.15 1.59 -1.28
C ALA A 188 1.87 2.25 -0.08
N ALA A 189 3.09 2.78 -0.28
CA ALA A 189 3.80 3.51 0.77
C ALA A 189 3.06 4.77 1.22
N LEU A 190 2.41 5.45 0.29
CA LEU A 190 1.56 6.59 0.60
C LEU A 190 0.34 6.19 1.43
N ARG A 191 -0.31 5.07 1.10
CA ARG A 191 -1.43 4.50 1.87
C ARG A 191 -1.04 4.24 3.32
N GLU A 192 0.08 3.56 3.56
CA GLU A 192 0.57 3.28 4.92
C GLU A 192 0.97 4.55 5.67
N THR A 193 1.54 5.53 4.94
CA THR A 193 1.82 6.85 5.52
C THR A 193 0.53 7.50 6.01
N PHE A 194 -0.54 7.51 5.21
CA PHE A 194 -1.82 8.11 5.59
C PHE A 194 -2.59 7.33 6.66
N TRP A 195 -2.41 6.01 6.72
CA TRP A 195 -2.90 5.23 7.87
C TRP A 195 -2.23 5.72 9.17
N GLY A 196 -0.89 5.86 9.17
CA GLY A 196 -0.14 6.37 10.31
C GLY A 196 -0.53 7.80 10.69
N VAL A 197 -0.66 8.70 9.71
CA VAL A 197 -1.14 10.09 9.93
C VAL A 197 -2.54 10.09 10.52
N THR A 198 -3.43 9.22 10.04
CA THR A 198 -4.79 9.12 10.59
C THR A 198 -4.78 8.58 12.01
N ALA A 199 -3.95 7.57 12.30
CA ALA A 199 -3.77 7.04 13.65
C ALA A 199 -3.26 8.13 14.61
N GLU A 200 -2.26 8.91 14.17
CA GLU A 200 -1.72 10.05 14.91
C GLU A 200 -2.81 11.11 15.21
N LEU A 201 -3.58 11.51 14.20
CA LEU A 201 -4.60 12.55 14.31
C LEU A 201 -5.85 12.13 15.08
N SER A 202 -6.27 10.87 14.94
CA SER A 202 -7.51 10.36 15.54
C SER A 202 -7.32 9.82 16.94
N GLN A 203 -6.11 9.34 17.27
CA GLN A 203 -5.81 8.63 18.51
C GLN A 203 -6.78 7.48 18.80
N SER A 204 -7.34 6.87 17.76
CA SER A 204 -8.37 5.82 17.87
C SER A 204 -7.88 4.44 17.44
N SER A 205 -6.62 4.32 17.04
CA SER A 205 -6.01 3.02 16.74
C SER A 205 -5.55 2.32 18.02
N ALA A 206 -5.04 1.08 17.88
CA ALA A 206 -4.41 0.37 18.98
C ALA A 206 -3.01 0.90 19.33
N LEU A 207 -2.43 1.74 18.47
CA LEU A 207 -1.11 2.33 18.69
C LEU A 207 -1.19 3.44 19.74
N THR A 208 -0.15 3.56 20.54
CA THR A 208 0.12 4.78 21.31
C THR A 208 0.39 5.96 20.37
N ALA A 209 0.31 7.18 20.90
CA ALA A 209 0.59 8.38 20.11
C ALA A 209 2.01 8.36 19.53
N GLU A 210 2.98 7.93 20.34
CA GLU A 210 4.38 7.80 19.95
C GLU A 210 4.58 6.74 18.86
N GLU A 211 3.91 5.59 18.97
CA GLU A 211 3.95 4.55 17.94
C GLU A 211 3.29 5.00 16.64
N ALA A 212 2.17 5.71 16.68
CA ALA A 212 1.51 6.24 15.49
C ALA A 212 2.39 7.26 14.75
N ILE A 213 3.05 8.16 15.48
CA ILE A 213 4.03 9.11 14.93
C ILE A 213 5.20 8.37 14.27
N ALA A 214 5.79 7.41 14.98
CA ALA A 214 6.91 6.62 14.47
C ALA A 214 6.52 5.83 13.21
N TYR A 215 5.31 5.27 13.19
CA TYR A 215 4.78 4.55 12.04
C TYR A 215 4.57 5.45 10.83
N ALA A 216 4.01 6.65 11.03
CA ALA A 216 3.87 7.66 9.98
C ALA A 216 5.24 8.09 9.41
N ASP A 217 6.22 8.33 10.27
CA ASP A 217 7.57 8.76 9.87
C ASP A 217 8.32 7.69 9.09
N MET A 218 8.23 6.43 9.54
CA MET A 218 8.83 5.30 8.86
C MET A 218 8.26 5.16 7.44
N ASN A 219 6.93 5.15 7.29
CA ASN A 219 6.29 4.98 5.98
C ASN A 219 6.47 6.21 5.10
N PHE A 220 6.53 7.42 5.66
CA PHE A 220 6.90 8.61 4.92
C PHE A 220 8.34 8.52 4.36
N GLY A 221 9.27 7.96 5.13
CA GLY A 221 10.63 7.64 4.67
C GLY A 221 10.64 6.65 3.49
N LYS A 222 9.79 5.61 3.53
CA LYS A 222 9.61 4.67 2.41
C LYS A 222 9.02 5.37 1.18
N PHE A 223 7.96 6.15 1.36
CA PHE A 223 7.32 6.92 0.28
C PHE A 223 8.30 7.86 -0.41
N THR A 224 9.07 8.64 0.36
CA THR A 224 10.08 9.58 -0.17
C THR A 224 11.17 8.86 -0.94
N SER A 225 11.71 7.77 -0.40
CA SER A 225 12.75 6.96 -1.06
C SER A 225 12.26 6.35 -2.38
N LEU A 226 11.04 5.78 -2.39
CA LEU A 226 10.46 5.15 -3.58
C LEU A 226 10.13 6.17 -4.67
N ARG A 227 9.67 7.36 -4.28
CA ARG A 227 9.36 8.45 -5.22
C ARG A 227 10.60 8.97 -5.94
N GLU A 228 11.75 9.01 -5.26
CA GLU A 228 13.02 9.47 -5.83
C GLU A 228 13.71 8.42 -6.71
N ALA A 229 13.31 7.15 -6.59
CA ALA A 229 13.89 6.07 -7.39
C ALA A 229 13.59 6.28 -8.89
N PRO A 230 14.56 6.04 -9.80
CA PRO A 230 14.34 6.19 -11.24
C PRO A 230 13.22 5.27 -11.74
N THR A 231 12.09 5.88 -12.13
CA THR A 231 11.00 5.23 -12.87
C THR A 231 11.37 5.25 -14.36
N SER A 232 12.39 4.49 -14.77
CA SER A 232 12.85 4.56 -16.15
C SER A 232 11.86 3.90 -17.13
N ARG A 233 11.54 4.61 -18.22
CA ARG A 233 10.98 4.04 -19.45
C ARG A 233 11.84 4.33 -20.69
N THR A 234 13.13 4.64 -20.48
CA THR A 234 14.04 5.45 -21.33
C THR A 234 13.91 6.95 -21.02
N SER A 235 15.03 7.58 -20.64
CA SER A 235 15.21 8.93 -20.07
C SER A 235 15.10 9.03 -18.54
N GLY A 236 16.21 9.44 -17.92
CA GLY A 236 16.39 9.63 -16.48
C GLY A 236 15.77 10.94 -15.99
N VAL A 237 14.45 11.08 -16.15
CA VAL A 237 13.69 12.17 -15.53
C VAL A 237 13.04 11.58 -14.27
N PRO A 238 13.45 11.99 -13.06
CA PRO A 238 12.71 11.67 -11.83
C PRO A 238 11.27 12.14 -11.97
N LEU A 239 10.31 11.47 -11.32
CA LEU A 239 8.96 12.01 -11.14
C LEU A 239 9.11 13.43 -10.58
N SER A 240 8.85 14.45 -11.41
CA SER A 240 9.32 15.79 -11.11
C SER A 240 8.57 16.33 -9.90
N GLY A 241 9.26 16.39 -8.76
CA GLY A 241 8.82 17.15 -7.62
C GLY A 241 8.72 18.61 -8.01
N ALA A 242 7.52 19.19 -7.85
CA ALA A 242 7.38 20.62 -7.72
C ALA A 242 8.42 21.09 -6.69
N THR A 243 9.30 21.97 -7.14
CA THR A 243 10.50 22.36 -6.43
C THR A 243 10.13 22.95 -5.07
N LEU A 244 10.38 22.20 -3.99
CA LEU A 244 10.44 22.76 -2.64
C LEU A 244 11.75 23.55 -2.56
N LEU A 245 11.75 24.76 -3.12
CA LEU A 245 12.88 25.67 -3.05
C LEU A 245 13.05 26.11 -1.60
N ALA A 246 13.99 25.46 -0.92
CA ALA A 246 14.70 26.05 0.19
C ALA A 246 15.32 27.38 -0.27
N ARG A 247 14.71 28.51 0.11
CA ARG A 247 15.41 29.79 0.15
C ARG A 247 15.86 30.07 1.58
N LYS A 248 17.13 29.77 1.85
CA LYS A 248 17.92 30.53 2.83
C LYS A 248 18.12 31.94 2.26
N GLY A 249 17.66 32.96 2.98
CA GLY A 249 17.89 34.35 2.65
C GLY A 249 16.88 35.24 3.36
N GLY A 250 17.35 36.02 4.33
CA GLY A 250 16.50 36.81 5.22
C GLY A 250 15.56 37.76 4.49
N PHE A 251 14.38 37.95 5.07
CA PHE A 251 13.53 39.09 4.81
C PHE A 251 12.84 39.51 6.10
N GLU A 252 12.97 40.80 6.40
CA GLU A 252 12.44 41.47 7.57
C GLU A 252 10.92 41.40 7.63
N VAL A 253 10.39 41.40 8.85
CA VAL A 253 8.96 41.57 9.13
C VAL A 253 8.66 43.07 9.17
N PRO A 254 7.79 43.62 8.32
CA PRO A 254 7.22 44.93 8.58
C PRO A 254 6.05 44.76 9.55
N SER A 255 6.20 45.40 10.71
CA SER A 255 5.09 45.76 11.59
C SER A 255 4.11 46.70 10.89
N ALA A 256 2.85 46.63 11.34
CA ALA A 256 1.74 47.56 11.11
C ALA A 256 0.91 47.33 9.84
N PHE A 257 -0.29 46.78 10.01
CA PHE A 257 -1.51 47.57 10.26
C PHE A 257 -2.41 46.79 11.24
N PHE A 258 -3.14 47.54 12.06
CA PHE A 258 -3.95 47.18 13.23
C PHE A 258 -4.67 45.82 13.23
#